data_AF-A0A670YXI1-F1
#
_entry.id   AF-A0A670YXI1-F1
#
_cell.length_a   1.000
_cell.length_b   1.000
_cell.length_c   1.000
_cell.angle_alpha   90.00
_cell.angle_beta   90.00
_cell.angle_gamma   90.00
#
_symmetry.space_group_name_H-M   'P 1'
#
loop_
_entity.id
_entity.type
_entity.pdbx_description
1 polymer ?
#
loop_
_entity_poly.entity_id
_entity_poly.type
_entity_poly.pdbx_seq_one_letter_code
_entity_poly.pdbx_strand_id
1 'polypeptide(L)'
;MAPLRIRCVVSFSSQDPKYPVENLLLEDGVQPWLCCPLDRSRQLRAELQLEQAGCIGYVDVGNSGSAFLQIEVGRSSWPPGRDYLTLLPTTTLMGPADAKWDRNRSGVRMFKEGDLLASALAEKWDRVRLTCSQPFHRHAQFGLAFIRLRTPEDTEESQGGPAAPSPGQVGLSVLGSPSLPYPASPGGVLAPHPPFFPFLGPREAFREQHTPPPPRSFPEAQKAPKRRVGAAKKPHNQATPTQSHGHTHSPGG
;
A
#
# COMPACT_ATOMS: atom_id res chain seq x y z
N MET A 1 16.22 -12.32 11.27
CA MET A 1 14.90 -11.76 10.86
C MET A 1 13.77 -12.41 11.65
N ALA A 2 12.98 -11.64 12.38
CA ALA A 2 11.76 -12.11 13.06
C ALA A 2 10.49 -11.70 12.30
N PRO A 3 9.41 -12.51 12.31
CA PRO A 3 8.12 -12.11 11.74
C PRO A 3 7.43 -11.04 12.59
N LEU A 4 6.86 -10.02 11.94
CA LEU A 4 6.03 -9.00 12.57
C LEU A 4 4.56 -9.37 12.38
N ARG A 5 3.90 -9.75 13.47
CA ARG A 5 2.51 -10.20 13.45
C ARG A 5 1.50 -9.06 13.36
N ILE A 6 0.45 -9.28 12.59
CA ILE A 6 -0.67 -8.38 12.43
C ILE A 6 -1.76 -8.80 13.42
N ARG A 7 -2.10 -7.92 14.35
CA ARG A 7 -3.06 -8.17 15.43
C ARG A 7 -4.50 -8.12 14.95
N CYS A 8 -4.84 -7.09 14.18
CA CYS A 8 -6.18 -6.85 13.70
C CYS A 8 -6.20 -5.84 12.54
N VAL A 9 -7.37 -5.71 11.91
CA VAL A 9 -7.65 -4.69 10.90
C VAL A 9 -8.28 -3.48 11.58
N VAL A 10 -7.75 -2.29 11.30
CA VAL A 10 -8.18 -1.00 11.85
C VAL A 10 -9.28 -0.39 10.98
N SER A 11 -9.09 -0.43 9.66
CA SER A 11 -10.08 0.04 8.69
C SER A 11 -9.85 -0.61 7.32
N PHE A 12 -10.86 -0.59 6.47
CA PHE A 12 -10.76 -0.99 5.07
C PHE A 12 -11.77 -0.19 4.22
N SER A 13 -11.52 -0.10 2.91
CA SER A 13 -12.38 0.63 1.98
C SER A 13 -13.44 -0.24 1.30
N SER A 14 -13.15 -1.52 1.09
CA SER A 14 -13.96 -2.45 0.30
C SER A 14 -13.52 -3.88 0.62
N GLN A 15 -14.44 -4.84 0.60
CA GLN A 15 -14.10 -6.26 0.72
C GLN A 15 -15.18 -7.18 0.15
N ASP A 16 -14.78 -8.37 -0.28
CA ASP A 16 -15.69 -9.45 -0.65
C ASP A 16 -16.16 -10.22 0.61
N PRO A 17 -17.46 -10.58 0.74
CA PRO A 17 -17.97 -11.30 1.91
C PRO A 17 -17.36 -12.69 2.14
N LYS A 18 -16.80 -13.33 1.12
CA LYS A 18 -16.12 -14.63 1.18
C LYS A 18 -14.59 -14.49 1.27
N TYR A 19 -14.05 -13.37 0.81
CA TYR A 19 -12.61 -13.07 0.79
C TYR A 19 -12.31 -11.73 1.49
N PRO A 20 -12.60 -11.63 2.80
CA PRO A 20 -12.50 -10.36 3.54
C PRO A 20 -11.05 -10.04 3.93
N VAL A 21 -10.85 -8.83 4.48
CA VAL A 21 -9.51 -8.30 4.79
C VAL A 21 -8.80 -9.05 5.93
N GLU A 22 -9.56 -9.66 6.84
CA GLU A 22 -9.06 -10.48 7.94
C GLU A 22 -8.26 -11.70 7.46
N ASN A 23 -8.44 -12.13 6.20
CA ASN A 23 -7.62 -13.19 5.61
C ASN A 23 -6.13 -12.83 5.56
N LEU A 24 -5.76 -11.55 5.53
CA LEU A 24 -4.37 -11.10 5.61
C LEU A 24 -3.73 -11.31 7.00
N LEU A 25 -4.52 -11.58 8.03
CA LEU A 25 -4.02 -11.91 9.37
C LEU A 25 -3.51 -13.36 9.45
N LEU A 26 -3.87 -14.21 8.48
CA LEU A 26 -3.51 -15.62 8.45
C LEU A 26 -2.10 -15.81 7.90
N GLU A 27 -1.17 -16.29 8.73
CA GLU A 27 0.23 -16.50 8.35
C GLU A 27 0.38 -17.46 7.14
N ASP A 28 -0.56 -18.39 6.96
CA ASP A 28 -0.57 -19.42 5.92
C ASP A 28 -0.95 -18.92 4.50
N GLY A 29 -1.63 -17.77 4.37
CA GLY A 29 -2.01 -17.21 3.07
C GLY A 29 -3.00 -18.04 2.23
N VAL A 30 -3.79 -18.91 2.88
CA VAL A 30 -4.71 -19.86 2.23
C VAL A 30 -5.84 -19.18 1.45
N GLN A 31 -6.27 -17.98 1.87
CA GLN A 31 -7.34 -17.23 1.24
C GLN A 31 -6.89 -15.78 0.99
N PRO A 32 -7.21 -15.21 -0.18
CA PRO A 32 -6.92 -13.80 -0.45
C PRO A 32 -7.90 -12.89 0.30
N TRP A 33 -7.50 -11.62 0.43
CA TRP A 33 -8.40 -10.48 0.53
C TRP A 33 -8.69 -9.96 -0.87
N LEU A 34 -9.97 -9.77 -1.20
CA LEU A 34 -10.43 -9.23 -2.48
C LEU A 34 -11.38 -8.05 -2.27
N CYS A 35 -11.41 -7.12 -3.22
CA CYS A 35 -12.44 -6.09 -3.28
C CYS A 35 -13.84 -6.68 -3.55
N CYS A 36 -14.88 -5.96 -3.12
CA CYS A 36 -16.26 -6.33 -3.41
C CYS A 36 -16.51 -6.40 -4.94
N PRO A 37 -17.20 -7.43 -5.49
CA PRO A 37 -17.46 -7.54 -6.94
C PRO A 37 -18.23 -6.35 -7.54
N LEU A 38 -19.00 -5.65 -6.71
CA LEU A 38 -19.79 -4.48 -7.05
C LEU A 38 -18.96 -3.18 -7.02
N ASP A 39 -17.81 -3.18 -6.36
CA ASP A 39 -16.95 -2.01 -6.26
C ASP A 39 -16.32 -1.68 -7.63
N ARG A 40 -16.20 -0.38 -7.88
CA ARG A 40 -15.67 0.22 -9.11
C ARG A 40 -14.62 1.29 -8.82
N SER A 41 -14.24 1.48 -7.56
CA SER A 41 -13.22 2.41 -7.04
C SER A 41 -11.86 2.32 -7.74
N ARG A 42 -11.50 1.14 -8.28
CA ARG A 42 -10.18 0.80 -8.84
C ARG A 42 -9.03 0.80 -7.82
N GLN A 43 -9.30 1.15 -6.56
CA GLN A 43 -8.35 1.25 -5.47
C GLN A 43 -8.92 0.55 -4.22
N LEU A 44 -8.13 -0.34 -3.65
CA LEU A 44 -8.49 -1.14 -2.48
C LEU A 44 -7.51 -0.78 -1.36
N ARG A 45 -8.01 -0.29 -0.24
CA ARG A 45 -7.21 0.17 0.90
C ARG A 45 -7.59 -0.56 2.19
N ALA A 46 -6.58 -0.90 2.99
CA ALA A 46 -6.74 -1.40 4.35
C ALA A 46 -5.68 -0.79 5.26
N GLU A 47 -6.04 -0.59 6.52
CA GLU A 47 -5.13 -0.23 7.61
C GLU A 47 -5.10 -1.38 8.62
N LEU A 48 -3.89 -1.82 8.94
CA LEU A 48 -3.58 -3.00 9.74
C LEU A 48 -2.80 -2.56 10.98
N GLN A 49 -3.13 -3.13 12.14
CA GLN A 49 -2.43 -2.89 13.40
C GLN A 49 -1.54 -4.10 13.70
N LEU A 50 -0.26 -3.87 13.95
CA LEU A 50 0.68 -4.89 14.39
C LEU A 50 0.53 -5.17 15.88
N GLU A 51 0.94 -6.36 16.32
CA GLU A 51 0.95 -6.75 17.74
C GLU A 51 1.93 -5.89 18.56
N GLN A 52 3.07 -5.51 17.96
CA GLN A 52 4.11 -4.69 18.56
C GLN A 52 4.73 -3.75 17.52
N ALA A 53 5.20 -2.59 17.96
CA ALA A 53 5.94 -1.66 17.12
C ALA A 53 7.33 -2.21 16.77
N GLY A 54 7.60 -2.45 15.47
CA GLY A 54 8.86 -3.03 14.99
C GLY A 54 9.46 -2.27 13.80
N CYS A 55 10.77 -2.42 13.58
CA CYS A 55 11.41 -1.97 12.35
C CYS A 55 11.03 -2.95 11.23
N ILE A 56 10.59 -2.48 10.07
CA ILE A 56 10.21 -3.34 8.94
C ILE A 56 11.34 -3.28 7.91
N GLY A 57 12.18 -4.32 7.84
CA GLY A 57 13.27 -4.39 6.85
C GLY A 57 12.87 -5.14 5.58
N TYR A 58 11.90 -6.06 5.68
CA TYR A 58 11.53 -6.94 4.57
C TYR A 58 10.03 -7.17 4.52
N VAL A 59 9.50 -7.24 3.30
CA VAL A 59 8.06 -7.43 3.04
C VAL A 59 7.86 -8.43 1.90
N ASP A 60 7.20 -9.56 2.18
CA ASP A 60 6.69 -10.44 1.13
C ASP A 60 5.22 -10.12 0.85
N VAL A 61 4.87 -10.11 -0.43
CA VAL A 61 3.51 -9.84 -0.91
C VAL A 61 3.12 -10.93 -1.89
N GLY A 62 2.10 -11.72 -1.55
CA GLY A 62 1.38 -12.54 -2.52
C GLY A 62 0.32 -11.68 -3.20
N ASN A 63 0.40 -11.51 -4.52
CA ASN A 63 -0.63 -10.76 -5.25
C ASN A 63 -1.91 -11.58 -5.42
N SER A 64 -3.05 -10.90 -5.61
CA SER A 64 -4.26 -11.50 -6.16
C SER A 64 -4.93 -10.55 -7.16
N GLY A 65 -4.29 -10.36 -8.31
CA GLY A 65 -4.83 -9.55 -9.42
C GLY A 65 -4.66 -8.02 -9.29
N SER A 66 -3.92 -7.52 -8.29
CA SER A 66 -3.58 -6.08 -8.21
C SER A 66 -2.49 -5.72 -9.21
N ALA A 67 -2.62 -4.57 -9.88
CA ALA A 67 -1.59 -4.07 -10.80
C ALA A 67 -0.49 -3.32 -10.06
N PHE A 68 -0.86 -2.51 -9.06
CA PHE A 68 0.08 -1.75 -8.23
C PHE A 68 -0.22 -1.96 -6.75
N LEU A 69 0.82 -1.82 -5.93
CA LEU A 69 0.75 -1.77 -4.47
C LEU A 69 1.62 -0.62 -3.96
N GLN A 70 1.12 0.09 -2.95
CA GLN A 70 1.88 1.02 -2.12
C GLN A 70 1.72 0.59 -0.66
N ILE A 71 2.79 0.65 0.13
CA ILE A 71 2.76 0.36 1.57
C ILE A 71 3.22 1.59 2.33
N GLU A 72 2.43 2.01 3.29
CA GLU A 72 2.67 3.18 4.12
C GLU A 72 2.60 2.76 5.59
N VAL A 73 3.31 3.47 6.46
CA VAL A 73 3.50 3.13 7.87
C VAL A 73 3.22 4.33 8.76
N GLY A 74 2.80 4.06 9.98
CA GLY A 74 2.50 5.08 10.97
C GLY A 74 2.49 4.50 12.38
N ARG A 75 2.15 5.34 13.35
CA ARG A 75 1.96 4.89 14.73
C ARG A 75 0.53 5.04 15.20
N SER A 76 0.03 4.09 15.99
CA SER A 76 -1.27 4.20 16.66
C SER A 76 -1.37 5.37 17.63
N SER A 77 -0.22 5.82 18.15
CA SER A 77 -0.08 6.98 19.04
C SER A 77 0.05 8.33 18.33
N TRP A 78 0.01 8.37 16.99
CA TRP A 78 0.05 9.64 16.26
C TRP A 78 -1.26 10.43 16.40
N PRO A 79 -1.18 11.77 16.43
CA PRO A 79 -2.38 12.60 16.48
C PRO A 79 -3.21 12.44 15.19
N PRO A 80 -4.56 12.54 15.28
CA PRO A 80 -5.42 12.51 14.12
C PRO A 80 -5.05 13.63 13.15
N GLY A 81 -4.89 13.30 11.87
CA GLY A 81 -4.48 14.24 10.82
C GLY A 81 -2.98 14.25 10.49
N ARG A 82 -2.14 13.45 11.17
CA ARG A 82 -0.78 13.19 10.69
C ARG A 82 -0.81 12.14 9.56
N ASP A 83 -0.20 12.48 8.42
CA ASP A 83 -0.08 11.56 7.28
C ASP A 83 0.81 10.34 7.60
N TYR A 84 0.43 9.19 7.04
CA TYR A 84 1.26 7.98 7.02
C TYR A 84 2.52 8.23 6.17
N LEU A 85 3.65 7.68 6.61
CA LEU A 85 4.92 7.74 5.88
C LEU A 85 4.97 6.62 4.84
N THR A 86 5.41 6.90 3.61
CA THR A 86 5.58 5.83 2.61
C THR A 86 6.77 4.93 3.00
N LEU A 87 6.54 3.62 3.13
CA LEU A 87 7.58 2.62 3.34
C LEU A 87 7.99 2.00 2.00
N LEU A 88 7.02 1.49 1.23
CA LEU A 88 7.21 0.99 -0.12
C LEU A 88 6.47 1.94 -1.09
N PRO A 89 7.20 2.65 -1.97
CA PRO A 89 6.59 3.45 -3.03
C PRO A 89 5.68 2.61 -3.93
N THR A 90 4.80 3.26 -4.70
CA THR A 90 3.89 2.57 -5.62
C THR A 90 4.66 1.69 -6.61
N THR A 91 4.66 0.39 -6.34
CA THR A 91 5.37 -0.62 -7.11
C THR A 91 4.42 -1.42 -7.98
N THR A 92 4.91 -1.90 -9.12
CA THR A 92 4.12 -2.70 -10.06
C THR A 92 4.11 -4.14 -9.61
N LEU A 93 2.94 -4.72 -9.32
CA LEU A 93 2.77 -6.15 -9.07
C LEU A 93 2.48 -6.93 -10.37
N MET A 94 1.69 -6.36 -11.30
CA MET A 94 1.41 -6.93 -12.64
C MET A 94 1.66 -5.89 -13.72
N GLY A 95 2.28 -6.29 -14.84
CA GLY A 95 2.41 -5.42 -16.00
C GLY A 95 1.05 -5.07 -16.63
N PRO A 96 0.91 -3.97 -17.38
CA PRO A 96 -0.37 -3.57 -17.97
C PRO A 96 -0.99 -4.63 -18.89
N ALA A 97 -0.16 -5.42 -19.59
CA ALA A 97 -0.62 -6.52 -20.43
C ALA A 97 -1.17 -7.68 -19.59
N ASP A 98 -0.45 -8.10 -18.55
CA ASP A 98 -0.87 -9.17 -17.64
C ASP A 98 -2.15 -8.80 -16.90
N ALA A 99 -2.23 -7.56 -16.40
CA ALA A 99 -3.41 -7.02 -15.74
C ALA A 99 -4.63 -6.93 -16.67
N LYS A 100 -4.44 -6.58 -17.95
CA LYS A 100 -5.54 -6.52 -18.94
C LYS A 100 -6.10 -7.89 -19.29
N TRP A 101 -5.26 -8.93 -19.32
CA TRP A 101 -5.62 -10.30 -19.70
C TRP A 101 -5.72 -11.26 -18.51
N ASP A 102 -5.69 -10.72 -17.28
CA ASP A 102 -5.81 -11.44 -16.01
C ASP A 102 -4.80 -12.60 -15.84
N ARG A 103 -3.59 -12.45 -16.40
CA ARG A 103 -2.49 -13.42 -16.36
C ARG A 103 -1.59 -13.17 -15.15
N ASN A 104 -1.00 -14.22 -14.59
CA ASN A 104 -0.03 -14.12 -13.47
C ASN A 104 -0.56 -13.33 -12.24
N ARG A 105 -1.84 -13.52 -11.90
CA ARG A 105 -2.51 -12.82 -10.78
C ARG A 105 -1.88 -13.10 -9.41
N SER A 106 -1.35 -14.30 -9.23
CA SER A 106 -0.85 -14.87 -7.98
C SER A 106 0.67 -14.76 -7.81
N GLY A 107 1.32 -13.87 -8.56
CA GLY A 107 2.76 -13.64 -8.43
C GLY A 107 3.14 -13.13 -7.03
N VAL A 108 4.19 -13.70 -6.45
CA VAL A 108 4.78 -13.24 -5.18
C VAL A 108 5.91 -12.25 -5.48
N ARG A 109 6.01 -11.16 -4.71
CA ARG A 109 7.17 -10.27 -4.70
C ARG A 109 7.74 -10.15 -3.30
N MET A 110 9.06 -10.08 -3.22
CA MET A 110 9.82 -9.89 -1.98
C MET A 110 10.51 -8.53 -2.10
N PHE A 111 10.28 -7.66 -1.13
CA PHE A 111 10.92 -6.36 -1.02
C PHE A 111 11.91 -6.42 0.15
N LYS A 112 13.15 -6.00 -0.12
CA LYS A 112 14.23 -5.89 0.87
C LYS A 112 14.43 -4.43 1.22
N GLU A 113 15.31 -4.16 2.19
CA GLU A 113 15.64 -2.80 2.64
C GLU A 113 15.99 -1.83 1.49
N GLY A 114 16.70 -2.30 0.46
CA GLY A 114 17.02 -1.49 -0.73
C GLY A 114 15.83 -1.11 -1.64
N ASP A 115 14.68 -1.77 -1.49
CA ASP A 115 13.41 -1.43 -2.17
C ASP A 115 12.54 -0.48 -1.33
N LEU A 116 12.86 -0.29 -0.04
CA LEU A 116 12.09 0.47 0.93
C LEU A 116 12.72 1.84 1.17
N LEU A 117 11.92 2.85 1.53
CA LEU A 117 12.44 4.18 1.78
C LEU A 117 13.18 4.25 3.12
N ALA A 118 14.45 4.66 3.07
CA ALA A 118 15.33 4.77 4.25
C ALA A 118 14.72 5.61 5.40
N SER A 119 13.95 6.66 5.07
CA SER A 119 13.23 7.48 6.06
C SER A 119 12.23 6.68 6.90
N ALA A 120 11.69 5.59 6.37
CA ALA A 120 10.80 4.68 7.09
C ALA A 120 11.56 3.53 7.78
N LEU A 121 12.73 3.11 7.26
CA LEU A 121 13.52 2.03 7.87
C LEU A 121 14.10 2.40 9.26
N ALA A 122 14.42 3.69 9.47
CA ALA A 122 15.02 4.19 10.70
C ALA A 122 14.08 4.21 11.93
N GLU A 123 12.81 3.88 11.78
CA GLU A 123 11.79 4.01 12.82
C GLU A 123 11.00 2.70 13.04
N LYS A 124 10.44 2.54 14.25
CA LYS A 124 9.52 1.44 14.59
C LYS A 124 8.06 1.80 14.32
N TRP A 125 7.32 0.88 13.72
CA TRP A 125 5.93 1.08 13.26
C TRP A 125 5.02 0.01 13.84
N ASP A 126 3.80 0.41 14.23
CA ASP A 126 2.74 -0.52 14.65
C ASP A 126 1.45 -0.38 13.80
N ARG A 127 1.38 0.60 12.89
CA ARG A 127 0.33 0.67 11.87
C ARG A 127 0.91 0.58 10.48
N VAL A 128 0.25 -0.21 9.63
CA VAL A 128 0.60 -0.43 8.23
C VAL A 128 -0.64 -0.22 7.36
N ARG A 129 -0.53 0.66 6.37
CA ARG A 129 -1.58 0.96 5.40
C ARG A 129 -1.20 0.39 4.05
N LEU A 130 -2.07 -0.43 3.49
CA LEU A 130 -1.93 -1.03 2.17
C LEU A 130 -2.85 -0.29 1.20
N THR A 131 -2.31 0.16 0.07
CA THR A 131 -3.10 0.72 -1.03
C THR A 131 -2.81 -0.09 -2.30
N CYS A 132 -3.72 -0.98 -2.66
CA CYS A 132 -3.70 -1.76 -3.90
C CYS A 132 -4.48 -1.01 -4.98
N SER A 133 -4.08 -1.13 -6.25
CA SER A 133 -4.91 -0.64 -7.36
C SER A 133 -4.80 -1.52 -8.61
N GLN A 134 -5.87 -1.51 -9.40
CA GLN A 134 -5.98 -2.26 -10.64
C GLN A 134 -6.65 -1.38 -11.70
N PRO A 135 -5.94 -0.47 -12.38
CA PRO A 135 -6.56 0.47 -13.32
C PRO A 135 -6.85 -0.13 -14.70
N PHE A 136 -6.29 -1.31 -15.03
CA PHE A 136 -6.38 -1.90 -16.37
C PHE A 136 -7.62 -2.79 -16.57
N HIS A 137 -8.07 -3.54 -15.56
CA HIS A 137 -9.23 -4.44 -15.67
C HIS A 137 -10.46 -3.93 -14.89
N ARG A 138 -11.46 -3.35 -15.56
CA ARG A 138 -12.56 -2.57 -14.91
C ARG A 138 -13.53 -3.33 -14.01
N HIS A 139 -13.69 -4.62 -14.24
CA HIS A 139 -14.73 -5.44 -13.61
C HIS A 139 -14.19 -6.70 -12.92
N ALA A 140 -12.87 -6.91 -12.92
CA ALA A 140 -12.25 -8.00 -12.18
C ALA A 140 -12.12 -7.64 -10.70
N GLN A 141 -12.32 -8.63 -9.83
CA GLN A 141 -11.91 -8.53 -8.43
C GLN A 141 -10.39 -8.55 -8.34
N PHE A 142 -9.84 -7.78 -7.41
CA PHE A 142 -8.41 -7.71 -7.16
C PHE A 142 -8.16 -7.49 -5.66
N GLY A 143 -6.95 -7.80 -5.23
CA GLY A 143 -6.46 -7.58 -3.88
C GLY A 143 -5.13 -8.30 -3.68
N LEU A 144 -4.93 -8.90 -2.51
CA LEU A 144 -3.70 -9.59 -2.11
C LEU A 144 -4.02 -10.99 -1.59
N ALA A 145 -3.15 -11.95 -1.90
CA ALA A 145 -3.22 -13.30 -1.34
C ALA A 145 -2.70 -13.32 0.12
N PHE A 146 -1.58 -12.64 0.38
CA PHE A 146 -1.02 -12.47 1.72
C PHE A 146 -0.07 -11.28 1.76
N ILE A 147 0.24 -10.82 2.96
CA ILE A 147 1.39 -9.94 3.24
C ILE A 147 2.14 -10.51 4.45
N ARG A 148 3.47 -10.53 4.41
CA ARG A 148 4.32 -10.92 5.54
C ARG A 148 5.38 -9.85 5.77
N LEU A 149 5.38 -9.29 6.97
CA LEU A 149 6.32 -8.27 7.41
C LEU A 149 7.39 -8.93 8.29
N ARG A 150 8.66 -8.54 8.13
CA ARG A 150 9.76 -9.04 8.95
C ARG A 150 10.69 -7.91 9.38
N THR A 151 11.33 -8.11 10.53
CA THR A 151 12.43 -7.25 10.98
C THR A 151 13.58 -7.29 9.97
N PRO A 152 14.44 -6.25 9.94
CA PRO A 152 15.76 -6.35 9.33
C PRO A 152 16.54 -7.56 9.87
N GLU A 153 17.63 -7.91 9.18
CA GLU A 153 18.67 -8.72 9.82
C GLU A 153 19.40 -7.87 10.84
N ASP A 154 19.71 -8.44 12.01
CA ASP A 154 20.48 -7.77 13.06
C ASP A 154 21.93 -7.59 12.57
N THR A 155 22.11 -6.59 11.73
CA THR A 155 23.42 -5.97 11.51
C THR A 155 23.72 -5.25 12.81
N GLU A 156 24.62 -5.85 13.61
CA GLU A 156 25.15 -5.29 14.86
C GLU A 156 25.65 -3.86 14.63
N GLU A 157 24.76 -2.87 14.80
CA GLU A 157 25.11 -1.46 14.68
C GLU A 157 25.90 -1.08 15.93
N SER A 158 27.23 -1.24 15.78
CA SER A 158 28.26 -1.04 16.79
C SER A 158 27.90 0.06 17.78
N GLN A 159 27.50 -0.34 18.99
CA GLN A 159 27.46 0.53 20.15
C GLN A 159 28.90 0.82 20.61
N GLY A 160 29.61 1.61 19.79
CA GLY A 160 30.80 2.35 20.16
C GLY A 160 30.46 3.46 21.14
N GLY A 161 29.88 3.10 22.29
CA GLY A 161 29.70 4.01 23.41
C GLY A 161 31.08 4.50 23.88
N PRO A 162 31.28 5.80 24.10
CA PRO A 162 32.55 6.31 24.58
C PRO A 162 32.82 5.75 25.98
N ALA A 163 33.75 4.80 26.07
CA ALA A 163 34.20 4.24 27.33
C ALA A 163 34.93 5.33 28.13
N ALA A 164 34.23 5.97 29.05
CA ALA A 164 34.81 6.87 30.03
C ALA A 164 35.50 6.06 31.14
N PRO A 165 36.84 6.17 31.32
CA PRO A 165 37.50 5.58 32.47
C PRO A 165 37.52 6.57 33.64
N SER A 166 37.16 6.09 34.82
CA SER A 166 37.31 6.81 36.10
C SER A 166 37.24 5.80 37.26
N PRO A 167 37.88 6.06 38.42
CA PRO A 167 39.15 6.75 38.59
C PRO A 167 40.13 6.01 39.52
N GLY A 168 41.40 6.42 39.51
CA GLY A 168 42.30 6.28 40.67
C GLY A 168 43.49 5.32 40.51
N GLN A 169 44.71 5.87 40.65
CA GLN A 169 45.52 5.67 41.86
C GLN A 169 46.62 6.74 41.98
N VAL A 170 47.18 6.87 43.18
CA VAL A 170 48.10 7.94 43.59
C VAL A 170 49.55 7.51 43.38
N GLY A 171 50.41 8.40 42.87
CA GLY A 171 51.85 8.17 42.74
C GLY A 171 52.65 9.47 42.62
N LEU A 172 53.63 9.67 43.51
CA LEU A 172 54.33 10.94 43.73
C LEU A 172 55.85 10.78 43.52
N SER A 173 56.44 11.43 42.50
CA SER A 173 57.90 11.64 42.35
C SER A 173 58.16 12.69 41.25
N VAL A 174 58.59 13.91 41.56
CA VAL A 174 59.98 14.39 41.82
C VAL A 174 60.77 14.76 40.54
N LEU A 175 60.86 16.09 40.34
CA LEU A 175 61.95 16.93 39.82
C LEU A 175 62.99 16.36 38.82
N GLY A 176 63.12 17.00 37.64
CA GLY A 176 64.25 16.78 36.72
C GLY A 176 64.24 17.57 35.40
N SER A 177 64.68 18.83 35.45
CA SER A 177 65.21 19.57 34.27
C SER A 177 66.76 19.49 34.30
N PRO A 178 67.55 19.98 33.30
CA PRO A 178 67.19 20.60 32.01
C PRO A 178 68.02 20.09 30.79
N SER A 179 67.71 20.53 29.56
CA SER A 179 68.67 21.20 28.63
C SER A 179 68.07 21.49 27.24
N LEU A 180 68.56 22.55 26.60
CA LEU A 180 68.30 22.99 25.21
C LEU A 180 69.66 23.05 24.48
N PRO A 181 69.69 22.95 23.13
CA PRO A 181 69.77 24.19 22.34
C PRO A 181 69.01 24.21 20.99
N TYR A 182 68.77 25.45 20.51
CA TYR A 182 68.33 25.87 19.16
C TYR A 182 69.41 25.59 18.09
N PRO A 183 69.25 25.87 16.76
CA PRO A 183 68.24 26.69 16.05
C PRO A 183 67.50 25.91 14.90
N ALA A 184 66.75 26.48 13.93
CA ALA A 184 66.56 27.85 13.43
C ALA A 184 65.17 28.10 12.77
N SER A 185 65.01 29.29 12.16
CA SER A 185 63.84 29.78 11.38
C SER A 185 64.25 30.01 9.89
N PRO A 186 63.45 30.60 8.96
CA PRO A 186 62.05 31.07 9.02
C PRO A 186 61.15 30.79 7.77
N GLY A 187 59.86 31.15 7.87
CA GLY A 187 59.11 31.79 6.76
C GLY A 187 58.04 30.96 6.04
N GLY A 188 56.96 31.63 5.58
CA GLY A 188 56.00 31.08 4.61
C GLY A 188 54.52 31.09 5.04
N VAL A 189 53.91 32.27 5.24
CA VAL A 189 52.44 32.39 5.31
C VAL A 189 51.87 32.34 3.89
N LEU A 190 50.94 31.42 3.62
CA LEU A 190 50.05 31.53 2.46
C LEU A 190 48.64 31.05 2.82
N ALA A 191 47.65 31.93 2.67
CA ALA A 191 46.25 31.52 2.55
C ALA A 191 46.01 30.87 1.17
N PRO A 192 44.92 30.14 0.99
CA PRO A 192 43.84 30.77 0.23
C PRO A 192 42.41 30.45 0.71
N HIS A 193 41.55 31.42 0.50
CA HIS A 193 40.08 31.33 0.44
C HIS A 193 39.64 31.34 -1.06
N PRO A 194 38.34 31.27 -1.38
CA PRO A 194 37.56 30.06 -1.59
C PRO A 194 37.07 29.94 -3.06
N PRO A 195 36.22 28.95 -3.40
CA PRO A 195 35.21 29.13 -4.43
C PRO A 195 33.86 29.52 -3.81
N PHE A 196 33.30 30.61 -4.32
CA PHE A 196 31.98 31.17 -3.98
C PHE A 196 31.03 30.98 -5.19
N PHE A 197 29.75 31.32 -5.01
CA PHE A 197 28.65 31.35 -6.02
C PHE A 197 27.88 30.04 -6.30
N PRO A 198 26.56 30.11 -6.65
CA PRO A 198 25.63 31.21 -6.40
C PRO A 198 24.18 30.84 -5.97
N PHE A 199 23.50 31.90 -5.53
CA PHE A 199 22.06 32.20 -5.72
C PHE A 199 20.99 31.51 -4.86
N LEU A 200 20.42 32.32 -3.95
CA LEU A 200 19.03 32.21 -3.54
C LEU A 200 18.10 32.60 -4.70
N GLY A 201 17.08 31.80 -4.95
CA GLY A 201 15.85 32.23 -5.63
C GLY A 201 14.70 32.38 -4.62
N PRO A 202 13.85 33.43 -4.67
CA PRO A 202 12.77 33.61 -3.71
C PRO A 202 11.65 32.55 -3.81
N ARG A 203 11.00 32.26 -2.68
CA ARG A 203 9.75 31.49 -2.63
C ARG A 203 8.59 32.33 -3.17
N GLU A 204 8.24 32.14 -4.43
CA GLU A 204 6.94 32.57 -4.98
C GLU A 204 5.81 31.76 -4.32
N ALA A 205 4.87 32.47 -3.70
CA ALA A 205 3.72 31.86 -3.03
C ALA A 205 2.55 31.75 -4.00
N PHE A 206 2.42 30.63 -4.71
CA PHE A 206 1.26 30.39 -5.57
C PHE A 206 0.01 30.11 -4.75
N ARG A 207 -0.71 31.19 -4.45
CA ARG A 207 -2.01 31.21 -3.78
C ARG A 207 -3.06 30.56 -4.67
N GLU A 208 -3.62 29.44 -4.23
CA GLU A 208 -4.78 28.81 -4.87
C GLU A 208 -5.94 29.83 -5.03
N GLN A 209 -6.29 30.14 -6.28
CA GLN A 209 -7.56 30.75 -6.60
C GLN A 209 -8.62 29.66 -6.70
N HIS A 210 -9.28 29.38 -5.57
CA HIS A 210 -10.53 28.63 -5.55
C HIS A 210 -11.64 29.43 -6.25
N THR A 211 -11.75 29.28 -7.58
CA THR A 211 -12.98 29.59 -8.30
C THR A 211 -13.95 28.40 -8.17
N PRO A 212 -15.15 28.58 -7.60
CA PRO A 212 -16.13 27.49 -7.56
C PRO A 212 -16.60 27.15 -8.99
N PRO A 213 -16.85 25.85 -9.30
CA PRO A 213 -17.41 25.48 -10.59
C PRO A 213 -18.83 26.06 -10.76
N PRO A 214 -19.24 26.43 -11.98
CA PRO A 214 -20.60 26.91 -12.21
C PRO A 214 -21.64 25.83 -11.88
N PRO A 215 -22.82 26.21 -11.36
CA PRO A 215 -23.87 25.24 -11.06
C PRO A 215 -24.31 24.51 -12.33
N ARG A 216 -24.33 23.18 -12.28
CA ARG A 216 -24.90 22.36 -13.36
C ARG A 216 -26.38 22.69 -13.51
N SER A 217 -26.76 23.18 -14.68
CA SER A 217 -28.16 23.22 -15.09
C SER A 217 -28.71 21.79 -15.15
N PHE A 218 -29.72 21.51 -14.32
CA PHE A 218 -30.49 20.27 -14.43
C PHE A 218 -31.33 20.35 -15.71
N PRO A 219 -31.28 19.33 -16.59
CA PRO A 219 -32.25 19.25 -17.68
C PRO A 219 -33.65 19.05 -17.12
N GLU A 220 -34.58 19.82 -17.67
CA GLU A 220 -35.98 19.91 -17.26
C GLU A 220 -36.68 18.53 -17.25
N ALA A 221 -37.55 18.31 -16.26
CA ALA A 221 -38.24 17.04 -16.07
C ALA A 221 -39.16 16.72 -17.27
N GLN A 222 -38.76 15.75 -18.09
CA GLN A 222 -39.58 15.32 -19.21
C GLN A 222 -40.90 14.69 -18.72
N LYS A 223 -41.98 15.35 -19.11
CA LYS A 223 -43.36 15.10 -18.72
C LYS A 223 -43.79 13.67 -19.07
N ALA A 224 -44.16 12.89 -18.06
CA ALA A 224 -44.65 11.52 -18.24
C ALA A 224 -45.85 11.45 -19.22
N PRO A 225 -45.85 10.53 -20.20
CA PRO A 225 -46.98 10.38 -21.11
C PRO A 225 -48.21 9.80 -20.38
N LYS A 226 -49.37 10.39 -20.65
CA LYS A 226 -50.64 10.05 -19.99
C LYS A 226 -51.05 8.60 -20.28
N ARG A 227 -51.41 7.83 -19.24
CA ARG A 227 -52.06 6.51 -19.38
C ARG A 227 -53.33 6.67 -20.21
N ARG A 228 -53.38 6.03 -21.38
CA ARG A 228 -54.61 5.92 -22.17
C ARG A 228 -55.33 4.63 -21.78
N VAL A 229 -56.50 4.77 -21.16
CA VAL A 229 -57.39 3.63 -20.88
C VAL A 229 -57.95 3.11 -22.21
N GLY A 230 -57.91 1.79 -22.42
CA GLY A 230 -58.28 1.18 -23.68
C GLY A 230 -58.67 -0.30 -23.56
N ALA A 231 -59.96 -0.53 -23.32
CA ALA A 231 -60.78 -1.71 -23.61
C ALA A 231 -60.14 -3.13 -23.65
N ALA A 232 -60.66 -4.01 -22.79
CA ALA A 232 -60.43 -5.45 -22.87
C ALA A 232 -61.08 -6.09 -24.12
N LYS A 233 -60.40 -7.08 -24.73
CA LYS A 233 -61.01 -8.11 -25.57
C LYS A 233 -60.45 -9.49 -25.22
N LYS A 234 -61.33 -10.49 -25.25
CA LYS A 234 -61.09 -11.89 -24.82
C LYS A 234 -60.13 -12.64 -25.76
N PRO A 235 -59.39 -13.66 -25.27
CA PRO A 235 -58.74 -14.63 -26.16
C PRO A 235 -59.78 -15.47 -26.90
N HIS A 236 -59.64 -15.58 -28.21
CA HIS A 236 -60.43 -16.49 -29.05
C HIS A 236 -59.62 -17.79 -29.23
N ASN A 237 -60.09 -18.87 -28.61
CA ASN A 237 -59.51 -20.20 -28.75
C ASN A 237 -60.05 -20.83 -30.03
N GLN A 238 -59.20 -21.10 -31.01
CA GLN A 238 -59.63 -21.65 -32.31
C GLN A 238 -59.19 -23.10 -32.43
N ALA A 239 -60.15 -24.01 -32.25
CA ALA A 239 -59.97 -25.45 -32.44
C ALA A 239 -60.31 -25.84 -33.88
N THR A 240 -59.45 -26.64 -34.52
CA THR A 240 -59.71 -27.31 -35.79
C THR A 240 -60.13 -28.77 -35.57
N PRO A 241 -61.23 -29.26 -36.19
CA PRO A 241 -61.68 -30.66 -36.10
C PRO A 241 -61.30 -31.50 -37.33
N THR A 242 -61.79 -32.76 -37.35
CA THR A 242 -61.73 -33.83 -38.40
C THR A 242 -60.67 -34.91 -38.05
N GLN A 243 -61.04 -36.09 -37.50
CA GLN A 243 -61.56 -37.30 -38.19
C GLN A 243 -60.61 -37.84 -39.30
N SER A 244 -60.40 -39.14 -39.52
CA SER A 244 -60.77 -40.40 -38.82
C SER A 244 -59.96 -41.57 -39.45
N HIS A 245 -60.18 -42.82 -38.99
CA HIS A 245 -59.50 -44.10 -39.32
C HIS A 245 -58.35 -44.45 -38.35
N GLY A 246 -58.33 -45.58 -37.62
CA GLY A 246 -59.28 -46.70 -37.50
C GLY A 246 -58.74 -48.00 -38.11
N HIS A 247 -58.73 -49.08 -37.30
CA HIS A 247 -58.10 -50.42 -37.49
C HIS A 247 -56.71 -50.58 -36.84
N THR A 248 -56.29 -51.71 -36.26
CA THR A 248 -56.94 -52.90 -35.61
C THR A 248 -55.80 -53.76 -35.05
N HIS A 249 -55.94 -54.38 -33.85
CA HIS A 249 -55.24 -55.60 -33.34
C HIS A 249 -53.68 -55.68 -33.47
N SER A 250 -52.90 -56.35 -32.59
CA SER A 250 -53.15 -57.26 -31.47
C SER A 250 -51.91 -57.23 -30.53
N PRO A 251 -51.97 -57.81 -29.31
CA PRO A 251 -50.85 -57.88 -28.38
C PRO A 251 -50.05 -59.20 -28.44
N GLY A 252 -48.84 -59.22 -27.87
CA GLY A 252 -48.17 -60.45 -27.40
C GLY A 252 -46.66 -60.49 -27.65
N GLY A 253 -45.91 -60.99 -26.65
CA GLY A 253 -44.47 -61.29 -26.74
C GLY A 253 -43.61 -60.42 -25.83
#